data_AF-A0A3N7CEQ7-F1
#
_entry.id   AF-A0A3N7CEQ7-F1
#
_cell.length_a   1.000
_cell.length_b   1.000
_cell.length_c   1.000
_cell.angle_alpha   90.00
_cell.angle_beta   90.00
_cell.angle_gamma   90.00
#
_symmetry.space_group_name_H-M   'P 1'
#
loop_
_entity.id
_entity.type
_entity.pdbx_description
1 polymer ?
#
loop_
_entity_poly.entity_id
_entity_poly.type
_entity_poly.pdbx_seq_one_letter_code
_entity_poly.pdbx_strand_id
1 'polypeptide(L)'
;MLPLLPIVMGLAQFAPSLMRYFGAGATSTAVAEQVVGIAQAVSGGKTPEEALAAIRQDSEMQLAFQAKVLASNDAMEQAYLADVQNARARDTEFIKRGMHNVRADVMVAMDVVGLIACLAVLTFFRKDIPGEVVGLLSTIAGIFGLCLRDAHQFEFGSSRGSRDKDQIQAEQLKQLRGPAA
;
A
#
# COMPACT_ATOMS: atom_id res chain seq x y z
N MET A 1 -14.24 21.20 19.01
CA MET A 1 -14.00 20.62 17.67
C MET A 1 -14.80 19.34 17.59
N LEU A 2 -15.89 19.34 16.81
CA LEU A 2 -16.62 18.11 16.52
C LEU A 2 -15.77 17.20 15.63
N PRO A 3 -15.91 15.87 15.74
CA PRO A 3 -15.22 14.95 14.84
C PRO A 3 -15.71 15.16 13.40
N LEU A 4 -14.78 15.18 12.44
CA LEU A 4 -15.06 15.30 10.99
C LEU A 4 -15.81 14.08 10.43
N LEU A 5 -15.72 12.94 11.13
CA LEU A 5 -16.33 11.66 10.76
C LEU A 5 -17.86 11.75 10.56
N PRO A 6 -18.68 12.25 11.52
CA PRO A 6 -20.12 12.43 11.32
C PRO A 6 -20.51 13.23 10.08
N ILE A 7 -19.74 14.29 9.76
CA ILE A 7 -20.01 15.17 8.62
C ILE A 7 -19.72 14.41 7.33
N VAL A 8 -18.60 13.69 7.26
CA VAL A 8 -18.23 12.91 6.09
C VAL A 8 -19.15 11.71 5.88
N MET A 9 -19.64 11.07 6.95
CA MET A 9 -20.70 10.06 6.86
C MET A 9 -21.99 10.63 6.26
N GLY A 10 -22.32 11.88 6.59
CA GLY A 10 -23.43 12.61 5.99
C GLY A 10 -23.21 13.01 4.52
N LEU A 11 -21.96 13.11 4.05
CA LEU A 11 -21.61 13.32 2.64
C LEU A 11 -21.51 11.99 1.87
N ALA A 12 -21.14 10.90 2.54
CA ALA A 12 -21.01 9.57 1.96
C ALA A 12 -22.34 9.04 1.37
N GLN A 13 -23.48 9.54 1.84
CA GLN A 13 -24.79 9.25 1.24
C GLN A 13 -24.89 9.71 -0.22
N PHE A 14 -24.14 10.76 -0.60
CA PHE A 14 -24.10 11.30 -1.96
C PHE A 14 -22.93 10.75 -2.79
N ALA A 15 -21.92 10.19 -2.13
CA ALA A 15 -20.78 9.55 -2.77
C ALA A 15 -20.43 8.23 -2.06
N PRO A 16 -21.15 7.13 -2.36
CA PRO A 16 -20.94 5.83 -1.73
C PRO A 16 -19.52 5.27 -1.89
N SER A 17 -18.82 5.68 -2.95
CA SER A 17 -17.43 5.30 -3.23
C SER A 17 -16.45 5.73 -2.14
N LEU A 18 -16.83 6.67 -1.28
CA LEU A 18 -16.06 7.10 -0.12
C LEU A 18 -16.01 6.04 0.99
N MET A 19 -17.04 5.17 1.10
CA MET A 19 -17.10 4.13 2.14
C MET A 19 -15.92 3.16 2.09
N ARG A 20 -15.30 2.94 0.92
CA ARG A 20 -14.11 2.06 0.78
C ARG A 20 -12.91 2.54 1.61
N TYR A 21 -12.85 3.83 1.91
CA TYR A 21 -11.74 4.46 2.60
C TYR A 21 -11.95 4.56 4.11
N PHE A 22 -13.15 4.24 4.60
CA PHE A 22 -13.49 4.27 6.02
C PHE A 22 -13.47 2.83 6.57
N GLY A 23 -12.39 2.46 7.26
CA GLY A 23 -12.21 1.07 7.72
C GLY A 23 -11.14 0.83 8.79
N ALA A 24 -10.07 1.62 8.87
CA ALA A 24 -9.09 1.50 9.96
C ALA A 24 -8.13 2.71 10.02
N GLY A 25 -8.02 3.36 11.18
CA GLY A 25 -6.88 4.21 11.54
C GLY A 25 -6.72 5.55 10.80
N ALA A 26 -5.50 6.09 10.85
CA ALA A 26 -5.10 7.45 10.44
C ALA A 26 -5.36 7.80 8.96
N THR A 27 -5.51 6.80 8.08
CA THR A 27 -5.89 7.02 6.68
C THR A 27 -7.32 7.58 6.57
N SER A 28 -8.20 7.19 7.50
CA SER A 28 -9.61 7.60 7.51
C SER A 28 -9.76 9.09 7.85
N THR A 29 -8.85 9.67 8.63
CA THR A 29 -8.87 11.10 8.99
C THR A 29 -8.39 11.98 7.84
N ALA A 30 -7.33 11.60 7.13
CA ALA A 30 -6.85 12.35 5.96
C ALA A 30 -7.89 12.37 4.83
N VAL A 31 -8.55 11.23 4.58
CA VAL A 31 -9.65 11.15 3.61
C VAL A 31 -10.83 12.02 4.04
N ALA A 32 -11.16 12.04 5.34
CA ALA A 32 -12.22 12.90 5.86
C ALA A 32 -11.92 14.40 5.63
N GLU A 33 -10.69 14.85 5.86
CA GLU A 33 -10.26 16.22 5.59
C GLU A 33 -10.37 16.58 4.10
N GLN A 34 -9.92 15.68 3.22
CA GLN A 34 -9.98 15.89 1.77
C GLN A 34 -11.42 15.98 1.26
N VAL A 35 -12.31 15.11 1.75
CA VAL A 35 -13.74 15.14 1.39
C VAL A 35 -14.41 16.43 1.86
N VAL A 36 -14.09 16.90 3.06
CA VAL A 36 -14.58 18.19 3.58
C VAL A 36 -14.06 19.35 2.73
N GLY A 37 -12.78 19.32 2.32
CA GLY A 37 -12.22 20.32 1.40
C GLY A 37 -12.94 20.36 0.05
N ILE A 38 -13.29 19.21 -0.51
CA ILE A 38 -14.10 19.13 -1.75
C ILE A 38 -15.49 19.72 -1.52
N ALA A 39 -16.14 19.38 -0.40
CA ALA A 39 -17.46 19.90 -0.05
C ALA A 39 -17.47 21.43 0.12
N GLN A 40 -16.47 21.99 0.80
CA GLN A 40 -16.30 23.44 0.95
C GLN A 40 -16.02 24.12 -0.39
N ALA A 41 -15.21 23.51 -1.25
CA ALA A 41 -14.90 24.05 -2.58
C ALA A 41 -16.08 23.99 -3.57
N VAL A 42 -17.11 23.18 -3.31
CA VAL A 42 -18.33 23.12 -4.13
C VAL A 42 -19.42 24.04 -3.58
N SER A 43 -19.58 24.08 -2.26
CA SER A 43 -20.62 24.86 -1.59
C SER A 43 -20.25 26.33 -1.33
N GLY A 44 -18.96 26.67 -1.31
CA GLY A 44 -18.47 27.98 -0.85
C GLY A 44 -18.64 28.23 0.67
N GLY A 45 -19.07 27.21 1.43
CA GLY A 45 -19.26 27.28 2.87
C GLY A 45 -17.94 27.42 3.62
N LYS A 46 -17.91 28.28 4.66
CA LYS A 46 -16.70 28.50 5.47
C LYS A 46 -16.53 27.41 6.52
N THR A 47 -17.62 26.72 6.87
CA THR A 47 -17.63 25.61 7.83
C THR A 47 -18.04 24.30 7.14
N PRO A 48 -17.51 23.15 7.58
CA PRO A 48 -17.89 21.83 7.06
C PRO A 48 -19.40 21.55 7.17
N GLU A 49 -20.05 22.10 8.19
CA GLU A 49 -21.49 21.96 8.44
C GLU A 49 -22.33 22.77 7.44
N GLU A 50 -21.93 24.02 7.18
CA GLU A 50 -22.56 24.85 6.14
C GLU A 50 -22.42 24.20 4.76
N ALA A 51 -21.26 23.63 4.48
CA ALA A 51 -21.00 22.94 3.21
C ALA A 51 -21.92 21.74 3.01
N LEU A 52 -22.11 20.92 4.05
CA LEU A 52 -23.01 19.78 4.01
C LEU A 52 -24.48 20.22 3.91
N ALA A 53 -24.89 21.28 4.60
CA ALA A 53 -26.25 21.81 4.53
C ALA A 53 -26.56 22.36 3.13
N ALA A 54 -25.64 23.12 2.53
CA ALA A 54 -25.78 23.66 1.18
C ALA A 54 -25.87 22.54 0.14
N ILE A 55 -24.99 21.54 0.22
CA ILE A 55 -25.03 20.37 -0.69
C ILE A 55 -26.34 19.58 -0.49
N ARG A 56 -26.88 19.46 0.72
CA ARG A 56 -28.17 18.78 0.93
C ARG A 56 -29.36 19.50 0.28
N GLN A 57 -29.31 20.82 0.19
CA GLN A 57 -30.43 21.64 -0.29
C GLN A 57 -30.43 21.83 -1.81
N ASP A 58 -29.28 21.67 -2.47
CA ASP A 58 -29.11 21.92 -3.90
C ASP A 58 -28.68 20.64 -4.67
N SER A 59 -29.55 20.16 -5.56
CA SER A 59 -29.31 18.98 -6.39
C SER A 59 -28.17 19.16 -7.39
N GLU A 60 -27.88 20.39 -7.84
CA GLU A 60 -26.78 20.69 -8.76
C GLU A 60 -25.44 20.62 -8.02
N MET A 61 -25.41 21.12 -6.77
CA MET A 61 -24.24 20.98 -5.89
C MET A 61 -23.95 19.52 -5.50
N GLN A 62 -24.99 18.67 -5.36
CA GLN A 62 -24.80 17.23 -5.13
C GLN A 62 -24.08 16.56 -6.31
N LEU A 63 -24.52 16.86 -7.54
CA LEU A 63 -23.88 16.34 -8.75
C LEU A 63 -22.46 16.87 -8.90
N ALA A 64 -22.23 18.16 -8.66
CA ALA A 64 -20.89 18.75 -8.69
C ALA A 64 -19.95 18.14 -7.65
N PHE A 65 -20.45 17.88 -6.44
CA PHE A 65 -19.71 17.19 -5.39
C PHE A 65 -19.36 15.76 -5.80
N GLN A 66 -20.35 14.99 -6.30
CA GLN A 66 -20.14 13.63 -6.78
C GLN A 66 -19.09 13.58 -7.91
N ALA A 67 -19.18 14.49 -8.87
CA ALA A 67 -18.24 14.58 -9.99
C ALA A 67 -16.82 14.91 -9.52
N LYS A 68 -16.65 15.85 -8.58
CA LYS A 68 -15.32 16.16 -8.01
C LYS A 68 -14.74 15.01 -7.20
N VAL A 69 -15.57 14.30 -6.42
CA VAL A 69 -15.13 13.11 -5.69
C VAL A 69 -14.70 12.00 -6.65
N LEU A 70 -15.44 11.79 -7.75
CA LEU A 70 -15.06 10.82 -8.77
C LEU A 70 -13.74 11.20 -9.45
N ALA A 71 -13.61 12.45 -9.91
CA ALA A 71 -12.37 12.94 -10.54
C ALA A 71 -11.15 12.82 -9.59
N SER A 72 -11.34 13.09 -8.29
CA SER A 72 -10.28 12.91 -7.31
C SER A 72 -9.87 11.44 -7.15
N ASN A 73 -10.83 10.50 -7.21
CA ASN A 73 -10.53 9.08 -7.17
C ASN A 73 -9.79 8.63 -8.44
N ASP A 74 -10.25 9.07 -9.61
CA ASP A 74 -9.63 8.72 -10.89
C ASP A 74 -8.18 9.22 -10.97
N ALA A 75 -7.90 10.43 -10.45
CA ALA A 75 -6.54 10.95 -10.39
C ALA A 75 -5.62 10.10 -9.49
N MET A 76 -6.13 9.64 -8.34
CA MET A 76 -5.38 8.75 -7.45
C MET A 76 -5.13 7.39 -8.09
N GLU A 77 -6.14 6.85 -8.79
CA GLU A 77 -6.03 5.58 -9.49
C GLU A 77 -5.06 5.67 -10.68
N GLN A 78 -5.09 6.76 -11.44
CA GLN A 78 -4.11 7.02 -12.49
C GLN A 78 -2.69 7.17 -11.93
N ALA A 79 -2.51 7.85 -10.80
CA ALA A 79 -1.20 7.95 -10.15
C ALA A 79 -0.67 6.58 -9.71
N TYR A 80 -1.54 5.72 -9.16
CA TYR A 80 -1.20 4.35 -8.81
C TYR A 80 -0.84 3.50 -10.05
N LEU A 81 -1.65 3.58 -11.11
CA LEU A 81 -1.37 2.89 -12.37
C LEU A 81 -0.06 3.37 -13.02
N ALA A 82 0.24 4.66 -12.95
CA ALA A 82 1.49 5.23 -13.44
C ALA A 82 2.70 4.74 -12.64
N ASP A 83 2.59 4.62 -11.32
CA ASP A 83 3.64 4.05 -10.47
C ASP A 83 3.94 2.59 -10.83
N VAL A 84 2.89 1.78 -11.03
CA VAL A 84 3.02 0.38 -11.48
C VAL A 84 3.64 0.31 -12.88
N GLN A 85 3.25 1.19 -13.79
CA GLN A 85 3.82 1.25 -15.15
C GLN A 85 5.30 1.67 -15.12
N ASN A 86 5.69 2.61 -14.26
CA ASN A 86 7.07 3.03 -14.08
C ASN A 86 7.92 1.88 -13.52
N ALA A 87 7.41 1.13 -12.55
CA ALA A 87 8.06 -0.07 -12.04
C ALA A 87 8.30 -1.12 -13.16
N ARG A 88 7.32 -1.33 -14.04
CA ARG A 88 7.47 -2.21 -15.23
C ARG A 88 8.45 -1.63 -16.26
N ALA A 89 8.46 -0.32 -16.47
CA ALA A 89 9.38 0.34 -17.39
C ALA A 89 10.83 0.19 -16.93
N ARG A 90 11.09 0.40 -15.64
CA ARG A 90 12.40 0.17 -15.01
C ARG A 90 12.87 -1.27 -15.23
N ASP A 91 12.00 -2.27 -15.03
CA ASP A 91 12.33 -3.68 -15.28
C ASP A 91 12.68 -3.93 -16.76
N THR A 92 11.96 -3.32 -17.70
CA THR A 92 12.29 -3.44 -19.13
C THR A 92 13.61 -2.77 -19.49
N GLU A 93 14.01 -1.69 -18.80
CA GLU A 93 15.33 -1.07 -18.99
C GLU A 93 16.46 -1.95 -18.43
N PHE A 94 16.27 -2.59 -17.28
CA PHE A 94 17.24 -3.53 -16.73
C PHE A 94 17.47 -4.73 -17.66
N ILE A 95 16.39 -5.31 -18.19
CA ILE A 95 16.45 -6.44 -19.13
C ILE A 95 17.09 -6.00 -20.47
N LYS A 96 16.72 -4.83 -21.02
CA LYS A 96 17.29 -4.31 -22.27
C LYS A 96 18.78 -3.97 -22.18
N ARG A 97 19.26 -3.60 -20.98
CA ARG A 97 20.68 -3.30 -20.74
C ARG A 97 21.51 -4.54 -20.37
N GLY A 98 20.90 -5.74 -20.29
CA GLY A 98 21.60 -6.98 -19.98
C GLY A 98 22.21 -7.03 -18.58
N MET A 99 21.81 -6.12 -17.68
CA MET A 99 22.36 -6.02 -16.33
C MET A 99 21.48 -6.78 -15.34
N HIS A 100 22.08 -7.72 -14.59
CA HIS A 100 21.43 -8.38 -13.46
C HIS A 100 21.33 -7.42 -12.26
N ASN A 101 20.31 -7.61 -11.43
CA ASN A 101 20.13 -6.88 -10.17
C ASN A 101 21.11 -7.40 -9.11
N VAL A 102 22.40 -7.09 -9.26
CA VAL A 102 23.47 -7.54 -8.36
C VAL A 102 23.20 -7.16 -6.90
N ARG A 103 22.52 -6.03 -6.65
CA ARG A 103 22.13 -5.58 -5.30
C ARG A 103 21.19 -6.56 -4.61
N ALA A 104 20.24 -7.12 -5.35
CA ALA A 104 19.24 -8.05 -4.84
C ALA A 104 19.83 -9.45 -4.62
N ASP A 105 20.72 -9.89 -5.52
CA ASP A 105 21.42 -11.17 -5.39
C ASP A 105 22.40 -11.16 -4.21
N VAL A 106 23.14 -10.05 -4.01
CA VAL A 106 24.03 -9.88 -2.85
C VAL A 106 23.25 -9.86 -1.54
N MET A 107 22.07 -9.24 -1.51
CA MET A 107 21.22 -9.22 -0.32
C MET A 107 20.77 -10.63 0.09
N VAL A 108 20.30 -11.45 -0.86
CA VAL A 108 19.90 -12.84 -0.56
C VAL A 108 21.10 -13.68 -0.12
N ALA A 109 22.26 -13.51 -0.77
CA ALA A 109 23.47 -14.23 -0.38
C ALA A 109 23.90 -13.89 1.06
N MET A 110 23.84 -12.61 1.45
CA MET A 110 24.17 -12.16 2.80
C MET A 110 23.20 -12.70 3.85
N ASP A 111 21.91 -12.80 3.53
CA ASP A 111 20.92 -13.38 4.45
C ASP A 111 21.15 -14.88 4.69
N VAL A 112 21.46 -15.64 3.63
CA VAL A 112 21.79 -17.07 3.76
C VAL A 112 23.06 -17.25 4.61
N VAL A 113 24.08 -16.44 4.37
CA VAL A 113 25.32 -16.47 5.17
C VAL A 113 25.03 -16.10 6.63
N GLY A 114 24.21 -15.08 6.88
CA GLY A 114 23.82 -14.67 8.23
C GLY A 114 23.06 -15.75 8.98
N LEU A 115 22.12 -16.45 8.32
CA LEU A 115 21.39 -17.56 8.90
C LEU A 115 22.31 -18.72 9.28
N ILE A 116 23.23 -19.09 8.39
CA ILE A 116 24.21 -20.16 8.64
C ILE A 116 25.11 -19.78 9.83
N ALA A 117 25.56 -18.53 9.91
CA ALA A 117 26.37 -18.04 11.03
C ALA A 117 25.60 -18.09 12.37
N CYS A 118 24.33 -17.66 12.39
CA CYS A 118 23.48 -17.74 13.58
C CYS A 118 23.29 -19.19 14.06
N LEU A 119 23.02 -20.12 13.13
CA LEU A 119 22.89 -21.55 13.46
C LEU A 119 24.19 -22.15 13.98
N ALA A 120 25.34 -21.75 13.43
CA ALA A 120 26.64 -22.18 13.91
C ALA A 120 26.89 -21.70 15.35
N VAL A 121 26.67 -20.42 15.63
CA VAL A 121 26.86 -19.85 16.98
C VAL A 121 25.95 -20.55 18.00
N LEU A 122 24.67 -20.76 17.68
CA LEU A 122 23.76 -21.48 18.59
C LEU A 122 24.20 -22.93 18.82
N THR A 123 24.77 -23.58 17.82
CA THR A 123 25.25 -24.97 17.95
C THR A 123 26.48 -25.06 18.86
N PHE A 124 27.41 -24.11 18.74
CA PHE A 124 28.67 -24.11 19.51
C PHE A 124 28.52 -23.53 20.92
N PHE A 125 27.66 -22.53 21.14
CA PHE A 125 27.56 -21.78 22.40
C PHE A 125 26.31 -22.07 23.23
N ARG A 126 25.50 -23.07 22.84
CA ARG A 126 24.25 -23.50 23.51
C ARG A 126 24.34 -23.68 25.03
N LYS A 127 25.52 -24.00 25.58
CA LYS A 127 25.67 -24.37 27.00
C LYS A 127 25.91 -23.20 27.95
N ASP A 128 26.29 -22.02 27.44
CA ASP A 128 26.83 -20.92 28.27
C ASP A 128 25.98 -19.63 28.25
N ILE A 129 24.74 -19.66 27.74
CA ILE A 129 23.94 -18.44 27.57
C ILE A 129 22.98 -18.23 28.76
N PRO A 130 23.21 -17.24 29.65
CA PRO A 130 22.29 -16.89 30.72
C PRO A 130 20.98 -16.30 30.16
N GLY A 131 19.85 -16.59 30.80
CA GLY A 131 18.51 -16.28 30.29
C GLY A 131 18.22 -14.78 30.05
N GLU A 132 18.92 -13.89 30.76
CA GLU A 132 18.80 -12.44 30.60
C GLU A 132 19.40 -11.95 29.28
N VAL A 133 20.49 -12.58 28.83
CA VAL A 133 21.10 -12.31 27.52
C VAL A 133 20.22 -12.84 26.39
N VAL A 134 19.52 -13.96 26.60
CA VAL A 134 18.54 -14.49 25.63
C VAL A 134 17.39 -13.51 25.41
N GLY A 135 16.92 -12.84 26.47
CA GLY A 135 15.89 -11.81 26.37
C GLY A 135 16.32 -10.63 25.48
N LEU A 136 17.50 -10.06 25.75
CA LEU A 136 18.07 -8.97 24.95
C LEU A 136 18.32 -9.39 23.49
N LEU A 137 18.89 -10.58 23.27
CA LEU A 137 19.13 -11.13 21.94
C LEU A 137 17.82 -11.33 21.16
N SER A 138 16.75 -11.78 21.83
CA SER A 138 15.44 -11.98 21.19
C SER A 138 14.82 -10.65 20.74
N THR A 139 14.94 -9.58 21.54
CA THR A 139 14.46 -8.25 21.17
C THR A 139 15.26 -7.68 19.99
N ILE A 140 16.59 -7.77 20.02
CA ILE A 140 17.46 -7.30 18.93
C ILE A 140 17.18 -8.10 17.66
N ALA A 141 17.07 -9.43 17.76
CA ALA A 141 16.73 -10.29 16.62
C ALA A 141 15.35 -9.96 16.03
N GLY A 142 14.37 -9.65 16.87
CA GLY A 142 13.05 -9.20 16.43
C GLY A 142 13.11 -7.90 15.64
N ILE A 143 13.81 -6.88 16.16
CA ILE A 143 13.97 -5.58 15.47
C ILE A 143 14.76 -5.74 14.17
N PHE A 144 15.85 -6.50 14.19
CA PHE A 144 16.66 -6.78 13.00
C PHE A 144 15.86 -7.53 11.94
N GLY A 145 15.04 -8.52 12.33
CA GLY A 145 14.16 -9.24 11.42
C GLY A 145 13.09 -8.34 10.78
N LEU A 146 12.58 -7.34 11.50
CA LEU A 146 11.68 -6.34 10.94
C LEU A 146 12.41 -5.48 9.88
N CYS A 147 13.61 -4.98 10.18
CA CYS A 147 14.40 -4.19 9.23
C CYS A 147 14.78 -4.99 7.96
N LEU A 148 15.15 -6.27 8.11
CA LEU A 148 15.41 -7.15 6.98
C LEU A 148 14.17 -7.36 6.12
N ARG A 149 13.02 -7.59 6.75
CA ARG A 149 11.75 -7.73 6.04
C ARG A 149 11.41 -6.47 5.26
N ASP A 150 11.62 -5.29 5.84
CA ASP A 150 11.33 -4.02 5.18
C ASP A 150 12.29 -3.77 3.99
N ALA A 151 13.56 -4.15 4.13
CA ALA A 151 14.52 -4.15 3.02
C ALA A 151 14.13 -5.15 1.91
N HIS A 152 13.64 -6.34 2.26
CA HIS A 152 13.16 -7.34 1.30
C HIS A 152 11.91 -6.83 0.58
N GLN A 153 11.01 -6.17 1.30
CA GLN A 153 9.83 -5.51 0.74
C GLN A 153 10.19 -4.31 -0.14
N PHE A 154 11.34 -3.68 0.04
CA PHE A 154 11.80 -2.60 -0.83
C PHE A 154 12.44 -3.16 -2.12
N GLU A 155 13.38 -4.10 -1.98
CA GLU A 155 14.16 -4.62 -3.11
C GLU A 155 13.37 -5.61 -3.98
N PHE A 156 12.48 -6.39 -3.36
CA PHE A 156 11.60 -7.35 -4.03
C PHE A 156 10.13 -6.92 -4.07
N GLY A 157 9.87 -5.68 -3.62
CA GLY A 157 8.54 -5.14 -3.39
C GLY A 157 7.53 -5.49 -4.45
N SER A 158 6.34 -5.89 -3.97
CA SER A 158 5.09 -6.38 -4.61
C SER A 158 5.11 -6.89 -6.05
N SER A 159 5.88 -6.27 -6.93
CA SER A 159 6.23 -6.65 -8.30
C SER A 159 6.68 -8.10 -8.45
N ARG A 160 7.49 -8.69 -7.55
CA ARG A 160 7.80 -10.14 -7.65
C ARG A 160 6.58 -11.02 -7.35
N GLY A 161 5.87 -10.76 -6.25
CA GLY A 161 4.65 -11.50 -5.91
C GLY A 161 3.48 -11.24 -6.86
N SER A 162 3.43 -10.07 -7.50
CA SER A 162 2.47 -9.72 -8.54
C SER A 162 2.86 -10.37 -9.87
N ARG A 163 4.16 -10.49 -10.20
CA ARG A 163 4.65 -11.24 -11.36
C ARG A 163 4.34 -12.73 -11.25
N ASP A 164 4.51 -13.33 -10.08
CA ASP A 164 4.15 -14.74 -9.86
C ASP A 164 2.64 -14.94 -9.97
N LYS A 165 1.83 -14.02 -9.44
CA LYS A 165 0.37 -14.05 -9.61
C LYS A 165 -0.06 -13.83 -11.06
N ASP A 166 0.53 -12.88 -11.77
CA ASP A 166 0.24 -12.61 -13.19
C ASP A 166 0.65 -13.80 -14.08
N GLN A 167 1.77 -14.46 -13.77
CA GLN A 167 2.21 -15.69 -14.45
C GLN A 167 1.29 -16.87 -14.16
N ILE A 168 0.92 -17.09 -12.89
CA ILE A 168 -0.03 -18.13 -12.50
C ILE A 168 -1.40 -17.89 -13.15
N GLN A 169 -1.88 -16.64 -13.18
CA GLN A 169 -3.14 -16.29 -13.84
C GLN A 169 -3.05 -16.47 -15.37
N ALA A 170 -1.93 -16.10 -15.99
CA ALA A 170 -1.71 -16.31 -17.42
C ALA A 170 -1.60 -17.81 -17.79
N GLU A 171 -0.97 -18.63 -16.94
CA GLU A 171 -0.93 -20.08 -17.08
C GLU A 171 -2.30 -20.72 -16.88
N GLN A 172 -3.05 -20.30 -15.87
CA GLN A 172 -4.44 -20.72 -15.66
C GLN A 172 -5.33 -20.34 -16.85
N LEU A 173 -5.15 -19.15 -17.43
CA LEU A 173 -5.87 -18.72 -18.62
C LEU A 173 -5.51 -19.55 -19.86
N LYS A 174 -4.24 -19.97 -19.99
CA LYS A 174 -3.79 -20.89 -21.06
C LYS A 174 -4.36 -22.29 -20.88
N GLN A 175 -4.40 -22.80 -19.64
CA GLN A 175 -5.01 -24.10 -19.33
C GLN A 175 -6.53 -24.09 -19.60
N LEU A 176 -7.22 -23.00 -19.26
CA LEU A 176 -8.65 -22.82 -19.54
C LEU A 176 -8.96 -22.64 -21.04
N ARG A 177 -8.02 -22.09 -21.82
CA ARG A 177 -8.19 -21.93 -23.27
C ARG A 177 -7.93 -23.20 -24.07
N GLY A 178 -7.29 -24.22 -23.51
CA GLY A 178 -6.92 -25.44 -24.22
C GLY A 178 -6.02 -25.18 -25.44
N PRO A 179 -5.39 -26.21 -26.04
CA PRO A 179 -4.69 -26.05 -27.30
C PRO A 179 -5.73 -25.68 -28.37
N ALA A 180 -5.65 -24.47 -28.90
CA ALA A 180 -6.37 -24.13 -30.12
C ALA A 180 -5.70 -24.88 -31.27
N ALA A 181 -6.32 -26.02 -31.65
CA ALA A 181 -6.05 -26.90 -32.80
C ALA A 181 -4.67 -27.59 -32.81
#